data_AF-A0A960GZW3-F1
#
_entry.id   AF-A0A960GZW3-F1
#
_cell.length_a   1.000
_cell.length_b   1.000
_cell.length_c   1.000
_cell.angle_alpha   90.00
_cell.angle_beta   90.00
_cell.angle_gamma   90.00
#
_symmetry.space_group_name_H-M   'P 1'
#
loop_
_entity.id
_entity.type
_entity.pdbx_description
1 polymer ?
#
loop_
_entity_poly.entity_id
_entity_poly.type
_entity_poly.pdbx_seq_one_letter_code
_entity_poly.pdbx_strand_id
1 'polypeptide(L)'
;IAEVDSFLLAYQRYGAAPLDQDGRDAYVEDTAHTAVALGVPDPPRTEAELAERIASYRGELRGTEAAREAARFLLLTPPLPVLARVPYGVLAATSVSMLPAWARMPLRLPYLPPVESTAIRLAGRVLVGAIRWALSANAVEDVAAEEASLAEAE
;
A
#
# COMPACT_ATOMS: atom_id res chain seq x y z
N ILE A 1 7.69 9.78 -2.63
CA ILE A 1 6.46 10.48 -2.19
C ILE A 1 5.17 9.69 -2.47
N ALA A 2 4.86 9.30 -3.72
CA ALA A 2 3.61 8.58 -4.02
C ALA A 2 3.48 7.22 -3.31
N GLU A 3 4.59 6.50 -3.17
CA GLU A 3 4.68 5.26 -2.40
C GLU A 3 4.34 5.47 -0.92
N VAL A 4 5.03 6.43 -0.27
CA VAL A 4 4.82 6.79 1.14
C VAL A 4 3.35 7.16 1.41
N ASP A 5 2.75 7.99 0.56
CA ASP A 5 1.34 8.37 0.65
C ASP A 5 0.41 7.15 0.53
N SER A 6 0.68 6.27 -0.44
CA SER A 6 -0.13 5.07 -0.67
C SER A 6 -0.04 4.09 0.50
N PHE A 7 1.15 3.88 1.06
CA PHE A 7 1.35 2.99 2.21
C PHE A 7 0.73 3.55 3.48
N LEU A 8 0.92 4.84 3.75
CA LEU A 8 0.29 5.50 4.89
C LEU A 8 -1.23 5.40 4.81
N LEU A 9 -1.82 5.71 3.65
CA LEU A 9 -3.26 5.60 3.42
C LEU A 9 -3.77 4.16 3.55
N ALA A 10 -3.02 3.18 3.04
CA ALA A 10 -3.38 1.77 3.16
C ALA A 10 -3.35 1.32 4.63
N TYR A 11 -2.32 1.70 5.38
CA TYR A 11 -2.21 1.40 6.81
C TYR A 11 -3.33 2.06 7.62
N GLN A 12 -3.64 3.33 7.35
CA GLN A 12 -4.75 4.03 8.02
C GLN A 12 -6.11 3.36 7.79
N ARG A 13 -6.33 2.73 6.64
CA ARG A 13 -7.61 2.08 6.29
C ARG A 13 -7.71 0.61 6.71
N TYR A 14 -6.59 -0.12 6.66
CA TYR A 14 -6.55 -1.59 6.76
C TYR A 14 -5.49 -2.12 7.74
N GLY A 15 -4.70 -1.24 8.34
CA GLY A 15 -3.76 -1.56 9.41
C GLY A 15 -4.48 -2.10 10.66
N ALA A 16 -3.69 -2.65 11.59
CA ALA A 16 -4.25 -3.22 12.82
C ALA A 16 -4.86 -2.14 13.72
N ALA A 17 -4.16 -1.01 13.82
CA ALA A 17 -4.64 0.19 14.48
C ALA A 17 -4.22 1.41 13.65
N PRO A 18 -5.12 2.37 13.39
CA PRO A 18 -4.76 3.62 12.72
C PRO A 18 -3.78 4.42 13.60
N LEU A 19 -2.84 5.12 12.96
CA LEU A 19 -1.95 6.05 13.66
C LEU A 19 -2.69 7.36 13.94
N ASP A 20 -2.40 7.98 15.08
CA ASP A 20 -2.72 9.38 15.34
C ASP A 20 -1.86 10.32 14.46
N GLN A 21 -2.04 11.64 14.58
CA GLN A 21 -1.31 12.59 13.75
C GLN A 21 0.21 12.46 13.94
N ASP A 22 0.67 12.40 15.19
CA ASP A 22 2.09 12.30 15.52
C ASP A 22 2.69 11.02 14.93
N GLY A 23 1.98 9.89 14.99
CA GLY A 23 2.42 8.64 14.38
C GLY A 23 2.46 8.71 12.84
N ARG A 24 1.53 9.43 12.20
CA ARG A 24 1.57 9.64 10.74
C ARG A 24 2.78 10.48 10.34
N ASP A 25 3.07 11.55 11.07
CA ASP A 25 4.23 12.40 10.81
C ASP A 25 5.54 11.66 11.09
N ALA A 26 5.61 10.87 12.17
CA ALA A 26 6.76 10.01 12.46
C ALA A 26 7.03 8.99 11.35
N TYR A 27 5.98 8.38 10.78
CA TYR A 27 6.14 7.49 9.62
C TYR A 27 6.74 8.23 8.41
N VAL A 28 6.30 9.45 8.13
CA VAL A 28 6.86 10.25 7.02
C VAL A 28 8.32 10.61 7.32
N GLU A 29 8.63 11.04 8.54
CA GLU A 29 9.99 11.33 9.01
C GLU A 29 10.94 10.14 8.81
N ASP A 30 10.53 8.94 9.21
CA ASP A 30 11.31 7.71 9.03
C ASP A 30 11.64 7.47 7.54
N THR A 31 10.65 7.63 6.65
CA THR A 31 10.90 7.50 5.20
C THR A 31 11.78 8.61 4.65
N ALA A 32 11.74 9.80 5.26
CA ALA A 32 12.58 10.93 4.87
C ALA A 32 14.06 10.67 5.17
N HIS A 33 14.38 9.96 6.27
CA HIS A 33 15.75 9.51 6.54
C HIS A 33 16.30 8.62 5.43
N THR A 34 15.52 7.64 4.97
CA THR A 34 15.90 6.79 3.82
C THR A 34 16.05 7.62 2.54
N ALA A 35 15.14 8.55 2.27
CA ALA A 35 15.20 9.41 1.09
C ALA A 35 16.48 10.28 1.07
N VAL A 36 16.86 10.87 2.21
CA VAL A 36 18.13 11.62 2.33
C VAL A 36 19.32 10.71 2.06
N ALA A 37 19.34 9.50 2.60
CA ALA A 37 20.42 8.55 2.35
C ALA A 37 20.54 8.15 0.86
N LEU A 38 19.43 8.17 0.12
CA LEU A 38 19.37 7.97 -1.33
C LEU A 38 19.68 9.24 -2.15
N GLY A 39 20.01 10.36 -1.49
CA GLY A 39 20.41 11.61 -2.13
C GLY A 39 19.27 12.58 -2.44
N VAL A 40 18.07 12.38 -1.88
CA VAL A 40 16.98 13.37 -1.98
C VAL A 40 17.32 14.56 -1.07
N PRO A 41 17.49 15.79 -1.60
CA PRO A 41 17.97 16.92 -0.78
C PRO A 41 16.96 17.41 0.26
N ASP A 42 15.67 17.43 -0.10
CA ASP A 42 14.59 17.98 0.73
C ASP A 42 13.34 17.09 0.62
N PRO A 43 13.33 15.90 1.26
CA PRO A 43 12.15 15.05 1.34
C PRO A 43 11.15 15.62 2.37
N PRO A 44 9.83 15.42 2.16
CA PRO A 44 8.82 15.82 3.14
C PRO A 44 9.01 15.06 4.46
N ARG A 45 8.73 15.73 5.57
CA ARG A 45 8.91 15.26 6.95
C ARG A 45 7.58 15.05 7.67
N THR A 46 6.50 15.64 7.16
CA THR A 46 5.14 15.51 7.70
C THR A 46 4.13 15.04 6.65
N GLU A 47 2.99 14.52 7.08
CA GLU A 47 1.87 14.16 6.21
C GLU A 47 1.39 15.38 5.40
N ALA A 48 1.38 16.56 6.02
CA ALA A 48 0.99 17.81 5.37
C ALA A 48 1.95 18.19 4.24
N GLU A 49 3.27 18.17 4.49
CA GLU A 49 4.30 18.43 3.48
C GLU A 49 4.27 17.40 2.35
N LEU A 50 4.01 16.12 2.69
CA LEU A 50 3.87 15.06 1.71
C LEU A 50 2.70 15.33 0.76
N ALA A 51 1.54 15.72 1.31
CA ALA A 51 0.36 16.08 0.54
C ALA A 51 0.61 17.32 -0.35
N GLU A 52 1.27 18.35 0.18
CA GLU A 52 1.64 19.55 -0.57
C GLU A 52 2.57 19.21 -1.74
N ARG A 53 3.59 18.37 -1.50
CA ARG A 53 4.53 17.93 -2.54
C ARG A 53 3.84 17.12 -3.63
N ILE A 54 2.89 16.26 -3.29
CA ILE A 54 2.09 15.54 -4.30
C ILE A 54 1.25 16.53 -5.12
N ALA A 55 0.66 17.54 -4.47
CA ALA A 55 -0.12 18.56 -5.15
C ALA A 55 0.74 19.40 -6.12
N SER A 56 1.99 19.70 -5.77
CA SER A 56 2.88 20.48 -6.65
C SER A 56 3.20 19.77 -7.96
N TYR A 57 3.38 18.44 -7.93
CA TYR A 57 3.63 17.64 -9.15
C TYR A 57 2.38 17.42 -10.00
N ARG A 58 1.18 17.72 -9.51
CA ARG A 58 -0.08 17.36 -10.17
C ARG A 58 -0.20 17.92 -11.59
N GLY A 59 0.33 19.12 -11.84
CA GLY A 59 0.34 19.74 -13.17
C GLY A 59 1.26 19.04 -14.18
N GLU A 60 2.21 18.24 -13.70
CA GLU A 60 3.19 17.54 -14.53
C GLU A 60 2.74 16.11 -14.89
N LEU A 61 1.83 15.53 -14.11
CA LEU A 61 1.36 14.16 -14.28
C LEU A 61 0.54 13.99 -15.56
N ARG A 62 0.90 12.96 -16.34
CA ARG A 62 0.22 12.62 -17.59
C ARG A 62 -0.07 11.13 -17.67
N GLY A 63 -1.24 10.79 -18.19
CA GLY A 63 -1.59 9.42 -18.56
C GLY A 63 -0.91 9.05 -19.87
N THR A 64 0.31 8.55 -19.80
CA THR A 64 1.05 8.02 -20.96
C THR A 64 0.55 6.62 -21.31
N GLU A 65 0.92 6.13 -22.49
CA GLU A 65 0.58 4.77 -22.88
C GLU A 65 1.27 3.74 -21.98
N ALA A 66 2.56 3.95 -21.67
CA ALA A 66 3.29 3.11 -20.73
C ALA A 66 2.64 3.06 -19.34
N ALA A 67 2.10 4.18 -18.84
CA ALA A 67 1.41 4.20 -17.55
C ALA A 67 0.11 3.36 -17.57
N ARG A 68 -0.64 3.40 -18.67
CA ARG A 68 -1.85 2.59 -18.85
C ARG A 68 -1.53 1.12 -19.03
N GLU A 69 -0.45 0.80 -19.74
CA GLU A 69 0.04 -0.56 -19.90
C GLU A 69 0.46 -1.15 -18.56
N ALA A 70 1.23 -0.40 -17.76
CA ALA A 70 1.59 -0.81 -16.41
C ALA A 70 0.36 -1.05 -15.52
N ALA A 71 -0.62 -0.14 -15.55
CA ALA A 71 -1.87 -0.32 -14.82
C ALA A 71 -2.65 -1.56 -15.28
N ARG A 72 -2.74 -1.80 -16.59
CA ARG A 72 -3.41 -2.98 -17.16
C ARG A 72 -2.68 -4.27 -16.77
N PHE A 73 -1.35 -4.25 -16.83
CA PHE A 73 -0.51 -5.39 -16.46
C PHE A 73 -0.76 -5.80 -15.01
N LEU A 74 -0.69 -4.81 -14.10
CA LEU A 74 -0.95 -5.03 -12.69
C LEU A 74 -2.39 -5.51 -12.48
N LEU A 75 -3.40 -4.83 -13.03
CA LEU A 75 -4.79 -5.09 -12.64
C LEU A 75 -5.44 -6.29 -13.35
N LEU A 76 -5.09 -6.57 -14.61
CA LEU A 76 -5.83 -7.52 -15.46
C LEU A 76 -5.01 -8.73 -15.92
N THR A 77 -3.69 -8.57 -16.04
CA THR A 77 -2.81 -9.67 -16.48
C THR A 77 -1.71 -9.97 -15.46
N PRO A 78 -2.06 -10.16 -14.16
CA PRO A 78 -1.04 -10.48 -13.18
C PRO A 78 -0.44 -11.87 -13.48
N PRO A 79 0.89 -12.04 -13.42
CA PRO A 79 1.56 -13.32 -13.65
C PRO A 79 1.40 -14.24 -12.43
N LEU A 80 0.14 -14.57 -12.11
CA LEU A 80 -0.24 -15.36 -10.94
C LEU A 80 -0.97 -16.65 -11.32
N PRO A 81 -0.80 -17.73 -10.52
CA PRO A 81 -1.62 -18.94 -10.64
C PRO A 81 -3.11 -18.59 -10.62
N VAL A 82 -3.92 -19.34 -11.38
CA VAL A 82 -5.37 -19.07 -11.53
C VAL A 82 -6.08 -18.92 -10.18
N LEU A 83 -5.71 -19.75 -9.19
CA LEU A 83 -6.29 -19.73 -7.85
C LEU A 83 -6.01 -18.43 -7.08
N ALA A 84 -4.86 -17.78 -7.33
CA ALA A 84 -4.48 -16.53 -6.69
C ALA A 84 -5.15 -15.30 -7.32
N ARG A 85 -5.78 -15.44 -8.50
CA ARG A 85 -6.38 -14.30 -9.22
C ARG A 85 -7.58 -13.69 -8.50
N VAL A 86 -8.35 -14.50 -7.75
CA VAL A 86 -9.52 -14.02 -7.00
C VAL A 86 -9.11 -13.10 -5.85
N PRO A 87 -8.27 -13.52 -4.88
CA PRO A 87 -7.83 -12.63 -3.81
C PRO A 87 -7.03 -11.43 -4.36
N TYR A 88 -6.25 -11.64 -5.43
CA TYR A 88 -5.55 -10.56 -6.11
C TYR A 88 -6.52 -9.52 -6.71
N GLY A 89 -7.63 -9.96 -7.32
CA GLY A 89 -8.65 -9.06 -7.84
C GLY A 89 -9.27 -8.17 -6.75
N VAL A 90 -9.47 -8.71 -5.54
CA VAL A 90 -9.92 -7.93 -4.38
C VAL A 90 -8.86 -6.90 -3.99
N LEU A 91 -7.58 -7.28 -3.91
CA LEU A 91 -6.48 -6.34 -3.63
C LEU A 91 -6.43 -5.23 -4.69
N ALA A 92 -6.44 -5.59 -5.97
CA ALA A 92 -6.45 -4.66 -7.09
C ALA A 92 -7.61 -3.66 -6.99
N ALA A 93 -8.83 -4.13 -6.71
CA ALA A 93 -9.99 -3.27 -6.52
C ALA A 93 -9.84 -2.34 -5.30
N THR A 94 -9.33 -2.86 -4.17
CA THR A 94 -9.08 -2.04 -2.98
C THR A 94 -8.05 -0.94 -3.25
N SER A 95 -6.96 -1.25 -3.95
CA SER A 95 -5.93 -0.28 -4.33
C SER A 95 -6.49 0.80 -5.26
N VAL A 96 -7.26 0.43 -6.29
CA VAL A 96 -7.91 1.41 -7.18
C VAL A 96 -8.88 2.30 -6.40
N SER A 97 -9.59 1.75 -5.41
CA SER A 97 -10.52 2.50 -4.54
C SER A 97 -9.82 3.51 -3.62
N MET A 98 -8.51 3.36 -3.37
CA MET A 98 -7.71 4.33 -2.61
C MET A 98 -7.27 5.53 -3.45
N LEU A 99 -7.06 5.33 -4.75
CA LEU A 99 -6.58 6.39 -5.64
C LEU A 99 -7.53 7.60 -5.65
N PRO A 100 -7.01 8.83 -5.61
CA PRO A 100 -7.85 10.01 -5.76
C PRO A 100 -8.42 10.08 -7.18
N ALA A 101 -9.62 10.68 -7.33
CA ALA A 101 -10.35 10.71 -8.60
C ALA A 101 -9.52 11.28 -9.77
N TRP A 102 -8.69 12.27 -9.48
CA TRP A 102 -7.82 12.90 -10.48
C TRP A 102 -6.70 11.99 -10.99
N ALA A 103 -6.24 11.00 -10.20
CA ALA A 103 -5.22 10.05 -10.61
C ALA A 103 -5.81 8.89 -11.43
N ARG A 104 -7.10 8.58 -11.23
CA ARG A 104 -7.81 7.50 -11.94
C ARG A 104 -8.05 7.82 -13.42
N MET A 105 -8.45 9.05 -13.71
CA MET A 105 -8.86 9.45 -15.07
C MET A 105 -7.75 9.28 -16.12
N PRO A 106 -6.50 9.74 -15.88
CA PRO A 106 -5.41 9.56 -16.84
C PRO A 106 -5.09 8.08 -17.15
N LEU A 107 -5.27 7.22 -16.15
CA LEU A 107 -5.03 5.78 -16.22
C LEU A 107 -6.21 4.98 -16.79
N ARG A 108 -7.37 5.62 -17.06
CA ARG A 108 -8.60 4.98 -17.54
C ARG A 108 -9.08 3.85 -16.63
N LEU A 109 -8.92 4.03 -15.32
CA LEU A 109 -9.35 3.05 -14.33
C LEU A 109 -10.86 3.10 -14.13
N PRO A 110 -11.53 1.94 -13.97
CA PRO A 110 -12.97 1.90 -13.72
C PRO A 110 -13.30 2.57 -12.38
N TYR A 111 -14.41 3.32 -12.36
CA TYR A 111 -14.96 3.91 -11.14
C TYR A 111 -15.95 2.94 -10.51
N LEU A 112 -15.56 2.32 -9.39
CA LEU A 112 -16.44 1.49 -8.57
C LEU A 112 -17.20 2.42 -7.59
N PRO A 113 -18.54 2.52 -7.64
CA PRO A 113 -19.32 3.46 -6.84
C PRO A 113 -19.06 3.37 -5.32
N PRO A 114 -19.29 4.48 -4.57
CA PRO A 114 -19.02 4.54 -3.13
C PRO A 114 -19.76 3.50 -2.28
N VAL A 115 -20.91 2.99 -2.74
CA VAL A 115 -21.65 1.91 -2.05
C VAL A 115 -20.90 0.58 -2.18
N GLU A 116 -20.32 0.31 -3.34
CA GLU A 116 -19.39 -0.80 -3.60
C GLU A 116 -18.11 -0.65 -2.75
N SER A 117 -17.68 0.59 -2.51
CA SER A 117 -16.48 0.86 -1.70
C SER A 117 -16.60 0.40 -0.25
N THR A 118 -17.80 0.25 0.31
CA THR A 118 -17.97 -0.29 1.67
C THR A 118 -17.79 -1.81 1.70
N ALA A 119 -18.34 -2.52 0.72
CA ALA A 119 -18.10 -3.96 0.55
C ALA A 119 -16.62 -4.25 0.24
N ILE A 120 -16.01 -3.46 -0.64
CA ILE A 120 -14.58 -3.54 -0.97
C ILE A 120 -13.72 -3.24 0.26
N ARG A 121 -14.07 -2.23 1.07
CA ARG A 121 -13.36 -1.93 2.32
C ARG A 121 -13.47 -3.07 3.34
N LEU A 122 -14.65 -3.67 3.49
CA LEU A 122 -14.83 -4.80 4.39
C LEU A 122 -14.03 -6.02 3.91
N ALA A 123 -14.12 -6.35 2.62
CA ALA A 123 -13.36 -7.43 2.00
C ALA A 123 -11.84 -7.20 2.13
N GLY A 124 -11.38 -5.96 1.92
CA GLY A 124 -9.98 -5.57 2.11
C GLY A 124 -9.52 -5.78 3.55
N ARG A 125 -10.32 -5.41 4.56
CA ARG A 125 -9.98 -5.65 5.97
C ARG A 125 -9.91 -7.13 6.31
N VAL A 126 -10.84 -7.93 5.81
CA VAL A 126 -10.83 -9.38 6.01
C VAL A 126 -9.60 -9.99 5.37
N LEU A 127 -9.28 -9.62 4.12
CA LEU A 127 -8.14 -10.16 3.39
C LEU A 127 -6.81 -9.75 4.04
N VAL A 128 -6.63 -8.48 4.37
CA VAL A 128 -5.42 -7.99 5.06
C VAL A 128 -5.31 -8.61 6.45
N GLY A 129 -6.43 -8.79 7.16
CA GLY A 129 -6.47 -9.51 8.43
C GLY A 129 -6.05 -10.98 8.30
N ALA A 130 -6.51 -11.67 7.26
CA ALA A 130 -6.12 -13.06 6.99
C ALA A 130 -4.63 -13.18 6.61
N ILE A 131 -4.12 -12.27 5.78
CA ILE A 131 -2.69 -12.20 5.46
C ILE A 131 -1.87 -11.95 6.73
N ARG A 132 -2.29 -11.00 7.57
CA ARG A 132 -1.63 -10.70 8.85
C ARG A 132 -1.60 -11.92 9.76
N TRP A 133 -2.73 -12.62 9.90
CA TRP A 133 -2.82 -13.84 10.70
C TRP A 133 -1.87 -14.91 10.18
N ALA A 134 -1.86 -15.16 8.87
CA ALA A 134 -0.97 -16.15 8.26
C ALA A 134 0.52 -15.79 8.47
N LEU A 135 0.89 -14.52 8.29
CA LEU A 135 2.25 -14.05 8.53
C LEU A 135 2.64 -14.14 10.02
N SER A 136 1.70 -13.86 10.94
CA SER A 136 1.96 -14.02 12.38
C SER A 136 2.06 -15.48 12.81
N ALA A 137 1.28 -16.37 12.19
CA ALA A 137 1.36 -17.81 12.47
C ALA A 137 2.73 -18.35 12.06
N ASN A 138 3.21 -17.98 10.87
CA ASN A 138 4.54 -18.37 10.41
C ASN A 138 5.67 -17.74 11.24
N ALA A 139 5.52 -16.49 11.70
CA ALA A 139 6.52 -15.85 12.55
C ALA A 139 6.65 -16.55 13.92
N VAL A 140 5.55 -17.11 14.46
CA VAL A 140 5.59 -17.92 15.69
C VAL A 140 6.29 -19.26 15.45
N GLU A 141 6.09 -19.87 14.27
CA GLU A 141 6.77 -21.11 13.88
C GLU A 141 8.28 -20.92 13.69
N ASP A 142 8.73 -19.81 13.07
CA ASP A 142 10.15 -19.49 12.90
C ASP A 142 10.85 -19.26 14.25
N VAL A 143 10.22 -18.51 15.18
CA VAL A 143 10.78 -18.27 16.52
C VAL A 143 10.86 -19.58 17.32
N ALA A 144 9.85 -20.44 17.24
CA ALA A 144 9.86 -21.74 17.92
C ALA A 144 10.93 -22.69 17.35
N ALA A 145 11.19 -22.64 16.04
CA ALA A 145 12.26 -23.40 15.40
C ALA A 145 13.66 -22.88 15.79
N GLU A 146 13.82 -21.56 15.92
CA GLU A 146 15.07 -20.93 16.35
C GLU A 146 15.38 -21.25 17.83
N GLU A 147 14.38 -21.20 18.71
CA GLU A 147 14.53 -21.60 20.13
C GLU A 147 14.85 -23.09 20.29
N ALA A 148 14.24 -23.98 19.50
CA ALA A 148 14.54 -25.41 19.52
C ALA A 148 15.97 -25.70 19.04
N SER A 149 16.44 -25.01 18.00
CA SER A 149 17.82 -25.13 17.50
C SER A 149 18.86 -24.64 18.51
N LEU A 150 18.55 -23.61 19.30
CA LEU A 150 19.44 -23.08 20.34
C LEU A 150 19.49 -24.01 21.56
N ALA A 151 18.38 -24.65 21.91
CA ALA A 151 18.31 -25.61 23.02
C ALA A 151 18.98 -26.96 22.71
N GLU A 152 19.07 -27.38 21.45
CA GLU A 152 19.83 -28.56 21.03
C GLU A 152 21.35 -28.32 20.90
N ALA A 153 21.77 -27.05 20.89
CA ALA A 153 23.16 -26.64 20.77
C ALA A 153 23.88 -26.43 22.13
N GLU A 154 23.18 -26.64 23.25
CA GLU A 154 23.68 -26.56 24.63
C GLU A 154 23.80 -27.95 25.28
#